data_AF-A0A558AUI5-F1
#
_entry.id   AF-A0A558AUI5-F1
#
_cell.length_a   1.000
_cell.length_b   1.000
_cell.length_c   1.000
_cell.angle_alpha   90.00
_cell.angle_beta   90.00
_cell.angle_gamma   90.00
#
_symmetry.space_group_name_H-M   'P 1'
#
loop_
_entity.id
_entity.type
_entity.pdbx_description
1 polymer ?
#
loop_
_entity_poly.entity_id
_entity_poly.type
_entity_poly.pdbx_seq_one_letter_code
_entity_poly.pdbx_strand_id
1 'polypeptide(L)'
;MFTSRKRELTPYRCYDNDGSGEPPTTSAEHKRLAMLLLRMANRGEAAENYIGAAGVHMHAALLTHLEEKEARRQADRDQCDAELRALLAPPRPPARIRVFHNVSPAAMAFGFDHDDRVVEVYAYDEPAVTVSTTDEEIAAKVFELFNVGAKAGFGTPDHRALEYRDRRNRSLSVGDVIAIDGRYYACGSSGWTSISRPWLDTTPRHGTTPFYSPYTNAE
;
A
#
# COMPACT_ATOMS: atom_id res chain seq x y z
N MET A 1 53.32 13.52 -56.80
CA MET A 1 52.72 14.20 -55.63
C MET A 1 51.72 13.26 -54.98
N PHE A 2 52.07 12.60 -53.88
CA PHE A 2 51.14 11.81 -53.07
C PHE A 2 50.89 12.57 -51.76
N THR A 3 49.68 13.11 -51.60
CA THR A 3 49.26 13.75 -50.36
C THR A 3 48.92 12.68 -49.33
N SER A 4 49.83 12.47 -48.39
CA SER A 4 49.61 11.67 -47.18
C SER A 4 48.51 12.32 -46.34
N ARG A 5 47.30 11.74 -46.34
CA ARG A 5 46.24 12.11 -45.39
C ARG A 5 46.63 11.55 -44.03
N LYS A 6 47.16 12.40 -43.15
CA LYS A 6 47.17 12.15 -41.70
C LYS A 6 45.71 12.03 -41.26
N ARG A 7 45.23 10.80 -41.03
CA ARG A 7 44.00 10.58 -40.26
C ARG A 7 44.31 11.00 -38.83
N GLU A 8 43.79 12.15 -38.43
CA GLU A 8 43.75 12.55 -37.03
C GLU A 8 42.93 11.50 -36.27
N LEU A 9 43.63 10.74 -35.43
CA LEU A 9 43.02 9.84 -34.45
C LEU A 9 42.28 10.72 -33.46
N THR A 10 40.96 10.82 -33.63
CA THR A 10 40.07 11.44 -32.65
C THR A 10 40.03 10.53 -31.42
N PRO A 11 40.56 10.97 -30.26
CA PRO A 11 40.55 10.14 -29.06
C PRO A 11 39.10 10.08 -28.54
N TYR A 12 38.66 8.88 -28.16
CA TYR A 12 37.34 8.59 -27.57
C TYR A 12 36.13 8.62 -28.51
N ARG A 13 36.02 7.61 -29.40
CA ARG A 13 34.74 7.14 -29.95
C ARG A 13 34.35 5.80 -29.31
N CYS A 14 33.87 5.86 -28.08
CA CYS A 14 33.11 4.77 -27.43
C CYS A 14 31.96 5.38 -26.62
N TYR A 15 31.18 6.18 -27.32
CA TYR A 15 29.72 6.08 -27.36
C TYR A 15 29.42 5.51 -28.76
N ASP A 16 28.18 5.17 -29.11
CA ASP A 16 27.88 4.78 -30.50
C ASP A 16 28.55 5.74 -31.50
N ASN A 17 28.90 5.28 -32.72
CA ASN A 17 29.71 6.09 -33.66
C ASN A 17 29.09 7.47 -34.01
N ASP A 18 27.84 7.71 -33.60
CA ASP A 18 27.06 8.95 -33.70
C ASP A 18 26.98 9.79 -32.40
N GLY A 19 27.54 9.31 -31.27
CA GLY A 19 27.49 9.97 -29.97
C GLY A 19 26.21 9.70 -29.16
N SER A 20 25.38 8.72 -29.53
CA SER A 20 24.06 8.49 -28.92
C SER A 20 24.02 7.53 -27.72
N GLY A 21 25.16 7.01 -27.27
CA GLY A 21 25.19 6.13 -26.09
C GLY A 21 25.07 6.90 -24.78
N GLU A 22 24.28 6.40 -23.84
CA GLU A 22 24.29 6.89 -22.46
C GLU A 22 25.59 6.46 -21.73
N PRO A 23 26.13 7.29 -20.83
CA PRO A 23 27.27 6.90 -20.01
C PRO A 23 26.95 5.64 -19.20
N PRO A 24 27.92 4.73 -18.98
CA PRO A 24 27.73 3.64 -18.03
C PRO A 24 27.35 4.24 -16.67
N THR A 25 26.29 3.71 -16.06
CA THR A 25 25.76 4.21 -14.78
C THR A 25 25.97 3.20 -13.65
N THR A 26 26.35 1.97 -13.97
CA THR A 26 26.58 0.89 -13.00
C THR A 26 28.03 0.43 -12.96
N SER A 27 28.45 -0.11 -11.82
CA SER A 27 29.77 -0.72 -11.67
C SER A 27 30.03 -1.83 -12.72
N ALA A 28 29.00 -2.63 -13.01
CA ALA A 28 29.08 -3.73 -13.97
C ALA A 28 29.33 -3.24 -15.40
N GLU A 29 28.69 -2.14 -15.82
CA GLU A 29 28.89 -1.53 -17.13
C GLU A 29 30.29 -0.95 -17.28
N HIS A 30 30.75 -0.19 -16.27
CA HIS A 30 32.12 0.33 -16.25
C HIS A 30 33.16 -0.80 -16.33
N LYS A 31 32.98 -1.88 -15.57
CA LYS A 31 33.84 -3.06 -15.63
C LYS A 31 33.83 -3.71 -17.02
N ARG A 32 32.65 -3.86 -17.64
CA ARG A 32 32.51 -4.44 -18.97
C ARG A 32 33.26 -3.60 -20.02
N LEU A 33 33.16 -2.28 -19.93
CA LEU A 33 33.83 -1.35 -20.83
C LEU A 33 35.35 -1.35 -20.64
N ALA A 34 35.82 -1.35 -19.39
CA ALA A 34 37.26 -1.51 -19.10
C ALA A 34 37.83 -2.80 -19.70
N MET A 35 37.14 -3.93 -19.56
CA MET A 35 37.57 -5.21 -20.13
C MET A 35 37.59 -5.20 -21.65
N LEU A 36 36.64 -4.50 -22.29
CA LEU A 36 36.62 -4.30 -23.74
C LEU A 36 37.86 -3.50 -24.20
N LEU A 37 38.17 -2.39 -23.52
CA LEU A 37 39.30 -1.52 -23.83
C LEU A 37 40.64 -2.26 -23.69
N LEU A 38 40.83 -3.06 -22.65
CA LEU A 38 42.02 -3.90 -22.49
C LEU A 38 42.18 -4.92 -23.63
N ARG A 39 41.08 -5.52 -24.11
CA ARG A 39 41.12 -6.42 -25.28
C ARG A 39 41.51 -5.68 -26.56
N MET A 40 41.09 -4.43 -26.70
CA MET A 40 41.48 -3.58 -27.85
C MET A 40 42.95 -3.18 -27.77
N ALA A 41 43.46 -2.83 -26.58
CA ALA A 41 44.87 -2.51 -26.37
C ALA A 41 45.80 -3.66 -26.83
N ASN A 42 45.40 -4.90 -26.57
CA ASN A 42 46.15 -6.09 -26.97
C ASN A 42 46.26 -6.29 -28.50
N ARG A 43 45.51 -5.53 -29.31
CA ARG A 43 45.56 -5.60 -30.79
C ARG A 43 46.57 -4.63 -31.42
N GLY A 44 47.29 -3.81 -30.62
CA GLY A 44 48.51 -3.12 -31.04
C GLY A 44 48.37 -1.68 -31.56
N GLU A 45 47.18 -1.24 -32.00
CA GLU A 45 46.98 0.17 -32.36
C GLU A 45 46.53 0.99 -31.13
N ALA A 46 47.25 2.08 -30.83
CA ALA A 46 46.93 2.99 -29.71
C ALA A 46 46.81 2.33 -28.32
N ALA A 47 47.62 1.30 -28.04
CA ALA A 47 47.54 0.50 -26.82
C ALA A 47 47.59 1.34 -25.53
N GLU A 48 48.45 2.36 -25.45
CA GLU A 48 48.56 3.25 -24.29
C GLU A 48 47.26 3.99 -23.98
N ASN A 49 46.58 4.51 -25.01
CA ASN A 49 45.29 5.21 -24.85
C ASN A 49 44.21 4.27 -24.33
N TYR A 50 44.14 3.05 -24.85
CA TYR A 50 43.17 2.05 -24.41
C TYR A 50 43.45 1.56 -22.99
N ILE A 51 44.72 1.41 -22.59
CA ILE A 51 45.11 1.07 -21.22
C ILE A 51 44.71 2.19 -20.26
N GLY A 52 44.99 3.45 -20.60
CA GLY A 52 44.59 4.61 -19.81
C GLY A 52 43.08 4.71 -19.62
N ALA A 53 42.32 4.57 -20.72
CA ALA A 53 40.85 4.55 -20.68
C ALA A 53 40.30 3.40 -19.83
N ALA A 54 40.86 2.20 -19.97
CA ALA A 54 40.49 1.06 -19.15
C ALA A 54 40.73 1.32 -17.66
N GLY A 55 41.86 1.96 -17.32
CA GLY A 55 42.16 2.38 -15.95
C GLY A 55 41.10 3.31 -15.37
N VAL A 56 40.65 4.31 -16.14
CA VAL A 56 39.57 5.23 -15.74
C VAL A 56 38.26 4.47 -15.50
N HIS A 57 37.87 3.57 -16.41
CA HIS A 57 36.64 2.78 -16.23
C HIS A 57 36.73 1.80 -15.06
N MET A 58 37.89 1.21 -14.78
CA MET A 58 38.07 0.38 -13.58
C MET A 58 37.96 1.20 -12.30
N HIS A 59 38.52 2.41 -12.27
CA HIS A 59 38.40 3.31 -11.13
C HIS A 59 36.94 3.75 -10.91
N ALA A 60 36.24 4.15 -11.96
CA ALA A 60 34.82 4.47 -11.91
C ALA A 60 33.98 3.26 -11.45
N ALA A 61 34.23 2.07 -11.98
CA ALA A 61 33.56 0.84 -11.54
C ALA A 61 33.70 0.59 -10.04
N LEU A 62 34.88 0.87 -9.47
CA LEU A 62 35.13 0.71 -8.04
C LEU A 62 34.35 1.74 -7.20
N LEU A 63 34.35 3.01 -7.60
CA LEU A 63 33.59 4.06 -6.91
C LEU A 63 32.09 3.77 -6.95
N THR A 64 31.54 3.51 -8.13
CA THR A 64 30.12 3.15 -8.29
C THR A 64 29.77 1.89 -7.50
N HIS A 65 30.66 0.90 -7.41
CA HIS A 65 30.42 -0.29 -6.59
C HIS A 65 30.31 0.03 -5.09
N LEU A 66 31.15 0.94 -4.60
CA LEU A 66 31.13 1.37 -3.20
C LEU A 66 29.85 2.12 -2.87
N GLU A 67 29.40 3.02 -3.76
CA GLU A 67 28.13 3.73 -3.65
C GLU A 67 26.94 2.78 -3.66
N GLU A 68 26.87 1.85 -4.62
CA GLU A 68 25.85 0.81 -4.68
C GLU A 68 25.82 -0.03 -3.39
N LYS A 69 26.99 -0.38 -2.85
CA LYS A 69 27.11 -1.16 -1.60
C LYS A 69 26.73 -0.35 -0.36
N GLU A 70 26.96 0.96 -0.35
CA GLU A 70 26.52 1.84 0.72
C GLU A 70 25.01 2.06 0.68
N ALA A 71 24.44 2.28 -0.50
CA ALA A 71 22.99 2.36 -0.71
C ALA A 71 22.27 1.08 -0.22
N ARG A 72 22.82 -0.11 -0.53
CA ARG A 72 22.29 -1.38 0.00
C ARG A 72 22.35 -1.45 1.52
N ARG A 73 23.51 -1.13 2.12
CA ARG A 73 23.66 -1.11 3.58
C ARG A 73 22.72 -0.12 4.25
N GLN A 74 22.46 1.02 3.62
CA GLN A 74 21.51 2.01 4.11
C GLN A 74 20.08 1.45 4.06
N ALA A 75 19.68 0.85 2.93
CA ALA A 75 18.38 0.20 2.81
C ALA A 75 18.17 -0.92 3.85
N ASP A 76 19.19 -1.75 4.10
CA ASP A 76 19.14 -2.81 5.12
C ASP A 76 18.97 -2.22 6.55
N ARG A 77 19.66 -1.10 6.85
CA ARG A 77 19.51 -0.39 8.13
C ARG A 77 18.12 0.21 8.28
N ASP A 78 17.63 0.87 7.24
CA ASP A 78 16.30 1.49 7.24
C ASP A 78 15.20 0.44 7.44
N GLN A 79 15.37 -0.75 6.85
CA GLN A 79 14.48 -1.89 7.08
C GLN A 79 14.55 -2.38 8.52
N CYS A 80 15.75 -2.61 9.07
CA CYS A 80 15.93 -3.04 10.46
C CYS A 80 15.35 -2.04 11.47
N ASP A 81 15.57 -0.74 11.23
CA ASP A 81 15.00 0.33 12.05
C ASP A 81 13.47 0.38 11.95
N ALA A 82 12.90 0.10 10.77
CA ALA A 82 11.46 -0.02 10.58
C ALA A 82 10.88 -1.23 11.34
N GLU A 83 11.54 -2.39 11.28
CA GLU A 83 11.16 -3.60 12.01
C GLU A 83 11.25 -3.40 13.52
N LEU A 84 12.33 -2.80 14.01
CA LEU A 84 12.50 -2.47 15.43
C LEU A 84 11.45 -1.48 15.90
N ARG A 85 11.17 -0.44 15.11
CA ARG A 85 10.10 0.52 15.42
C ARG A 85 8.73 -0.15 15.47
N ALA A 86 8.45 -1.11 14.59
CA ALA A 86 7.19 -1.87 14.60
C ALA A 86 7.08 -2.77 15.84
N LEU A 87 8.17 -3.40 16.28
CA LEU A 87 8.21 -4.23 17.49
C LEU A 87 8.06 -3.41 18.79
N LEU A 88 8.57 -2.17 18.79
CA LEU A 88 8.53 -1.27 19.94
C LEU A 88 7.28 -0.37 19.96
N ALA A 89 6.51 -0.31 18.87
CA ALA A 89 5.29 0.46 18.83
C ALA A 89 4.30 -0.11 19.88
N PRO A 90 3.71 0.75 20.73
CA PRO A 90 2.72 0.28 21.69
C PRO A 90 1.57 -0.39 20.92
N PRO A 91 0.98 -1.48 21.46
CA PRO A 91 -0.20 -2.06 20.85
C PRO A 91 -1.28 -0.98 20.73
N ARG A 92 -1.89 -0.85 19.55
CA ARG A 92 -3.02 0.04 19.36
C ARG A 92 -4.12 -0.43 20.34
N PRO A 93 -4.76 0.49 21.09
CA PRO A 93 -5.92 0.10 21.87
C PRO A 93 -6.98 -0.53 20.94
N PRO A 94 -7.84 -1.44 21.45
CA PRO A 94 -8.94 -1.97 20.69
C PRO A 94 -9.74 -0.83 20.02
N ALA A 95 -10.07 -0.98 18.73
CA ALA A 95 -10.82 0.04 18.02
C ALA A 95 -12.31 -0.07 18.40
N ARG A 96 -12.93 1.04 18.78
CA ARG A 96 -14.36 1.06 19.10
C ARG A 96 -15.16 1.09 17.79
N ILE A 97 -15.91 0.02 17.52
CA ILE A 97 -16.73 -0.12 16.33
C ILE A 97 -18.21 0.10 16.68
N ARG A 98 -18.89 0.91 15.89
CA ARG A 98 -20.36 1.07 15.93
C ARG A 98 -20.92 0.93 14.52
N VAL A 99 -22.04 0.24 14.40
CA VAL A 99 -22.66 -0.10 13.11
C VAL A 99 -24.05 0.52 13.06
N PHE A 100 -24.36 1.16 11.93
CA PHE A 100 -25.59 1.89 11.74
C PHE A 100 -26.27 1.49 10.43
N HIS A 101 -27.58 1.22 10.50
CA HIS A 101 -28.41 1.09 9.31
C HIS A 101 -28.93 2.45 8.88
N ASN A 102 -28.74 2.76 7.60
CA ASN A 102 -29.44 3.87 6.99
C ASN A 102 -30.91 3.48 6.79
N VAL A 103 -31.81 4.36 7.25
CA VAL A 103 -33.26 4.15 7.19
C VAL A 103 -33.93 4.85 6.01
N SER A 104 -33.16 5.56 5.19
CA SER A 104 -33.60 6.16 3.94
C SER A 104 -33.82 5.09 2.87
N PRO A 105 -35.03 4.98 2.28
CA PRO A 105 -35.29 4.03 1.19
C PRO A 105 -34.43 4.29 -0.06
N ALA A 106 -33.98 5.54 -0.24
CA ALA A 106 -33.15 5.96 -1.36
C ALA A 106 -31.70 5.48 -1.25
N ALA A 107 -31.25 5.13 -0.03
CA ALA A 107 -29.85 4.87 0.26
C ALA A 107 -29.26 3.68 -0.52
N MET A 108 -30.07 2.65 -0.77
CA MET A 108 -29.62 1.49 -1.56
C MET A 108 -29.32 1.83 -3.03
N ALA A 109 -29.99 2.85 -3.58
CA ALA A 109 -29.81 3.25 -4.97
C ALA A 109 -28.73 4.34 -5.14
N PHE A 110 -28.64 5.26 -4.17
CA PHE A 110 -27.83 6.47 -4.30
C PHE A 110 -26.70 6.58 -3.28
N GLY A 111 -26.56 5.64 -2.37
CA GLY A 111 -25.63 5.75 -1.24
C GLY A 111 -26.19 6.64 -0.13
N PHE A 112 -25.32 6.98 0.82
CA PHE A 112 -25.66 7.82 1.96
C PHE A 112 -25.77 9.29 1.53
N ASP A 113 -26.86 9.95 1.91
CA ASP A 113 -27.01 11.40 1.85
C ASP A 113 -26.82 12.03 3.25
N HIS A 114 -26.26 13.24 3.33
CA HIS A 114 -26.02 13.94 4.60
C HIS A 114 -27.28 14.21 5.45
N ASP A 115 -28.45 14.26 4.82
CA ASP A 115 -29.74 14.42 5.49
C ASP A 115 -30.37 13.08 5.91
N ASP A 116 -29.76 11.96 5.52
CA ASP A 116 -30.22 10.64 5.93
C ASP A 116 -30.09 10.46 7.45
N ARG A 117 -31.05 9.70 7.99
CA ARG A 117 -31.02 9.23 9.37
C ARG A 117 -30.50 7.82 9.42
N VAL A 118 -29.77 7.50 10.47
CA VAL A 118 -29.24 6.16 10.71
C VAL A 118 -29.59 5.65 12.10
N VAL A 119 -29.81 4.35 12.22
CA VAL A 119 -30.10 3.68 13.50
C VAL A 119 -28.87 2.87 13.89
N GLU A 120 -28.33 3.10 15.07
CA GLU A 120 -27.28 2.26 15.63
C GLU A 120 -27.85 0.88 15.94
N VAL A 121 -27.29 -0.16 15.31
CA VAL A 121 -27.77 -1.53 15.44
C VAL A 121 -26.82 -2.41 16.25
N TYR A 122 -25.53 -2.07 16.31
CA TYR A 122 -24.54 -2.89 17.00
C TYR A 122 -23.30 -2.07 17.40
N ALA A 123 -22.64 -2.46 18.49
CA ALA A 123 -21.38 -1.86 18.91
C ALA A 123 -20.48 -2.91 19.60
N TYR A 124 -19.18 -2.87 19.33
CA TYR A 124 -18.20 -3.76 19.95
C TYR A 124 -16.78 -3.15 19.87
N ASP A 125 -15.83 -3.74 20.60
CA ASP A 125 -14.41 -3.38 20.52
C ASP A 125 -13.67 -4.42 19.68
N GLU A 126 -12.93 -3.99 18.67
CA GLU A 126 -12.11 -4.87 17.81
C GLU A 126 -10.72 -5.04 18.45
N PRO A 127 -10.38 -6.22 19.01
CA PRO A 127 -9.15 -6.39 19.79
C PRO A 127 -7.89 -6.51 18.93
N ALA A 128 -8.01 -6.85 17.65
CA ALA A 128 -6.89 -7.21 16.78
C ALA A 128 -6.57 -6.16 15.72
N VAL A 129 -6.39 -4.90 16.15
CA VAL A 129 -6.01 -3.81 15.24
C VAL A 129 -4.52 -3.53 15.40
N THR A 130 -3.74 -3.77 14.36
CA THR A 130 -2.32 -3.39 14.36
C THR A 130 -2.19 -1.88 14.13
N VAL A 131 -1.05 -1.29 14.48
CA VAL A 131 -0.78 0.14 14.21
C VAL A 131 -0.84 0.47 12.72
N SER A 132 -0.53 -0.50 11.86
CA SER A 132 -0.62 -0.35 10.39
C SER A 132 -2.01 -0.59 9.83
N THR A 133 -2.97 -1.11 10.61
CA THR A 133 -4.32 -1.38 10.11
C THR A 133 -5.05 -0.06 9.87
N THR A 134 -5.42 0.18 8.62
CA THR A 134 -6.18 1.36 8.20
C THR A 134 -7.65 1.24 8.57
N ASP A 135 -8.35 2.37 8.69
CA ASP A 135 -9.79 2.37 8.96
C ASP A 135 -10.58 1.71 7.81
N GLU A 136 -10.08 1.76 6.57
CA GLU A 136 -10.68 1.08 5.42
C GLU A 136 -10.60 -0.45 5.54
N GLU A 137 -9.48 -1.00 6.00
CA GLU A 137 -9.33 -2.44 6.27
C GLU A 137 -10.25 -2.88 7.43
N ILE A 138 -10.37 -2.07 8.49
CA ILE A 138 -11.31 -2.33 9.58
C ILE A 138 -12.74 -2.32 9.04
N ALA A 139 -13.10 -1.32 8.22
CA ALA A 139 -14.41 -1.20 7.63
C ALA A 139 -14.77 -2.38 6.73
N ALA A 140 -13.82 -2.85 5.91
CA ALA A 140 -13.99 -4.07 5.09
C ALA A 140 -14.24 -5.32 5.95
N LYS A 141 -13.49 -5.50 7.05
CA LYS A 141 -13.72 -6.61 8.00
C LYS A 141 -15.10 -6.53 8.65
N VAL A 142 -15.55 -5.33 9.02
CA VAL A 142 -16.90 -5.09 9.57
C VAL A 142 -17.97 -5.48 8.54
N PHE A 143 -17.80 -5.09 7.27
CA PHE A 143 -18.72 -5.47 6.19
C PHE A 143 -18.84 -6.98 6.05
N GLU A 144 -17.70 -7.67 5.99
CA GLU A 144 -17.63 -9.12 5.85
C GLU A 144 -18.29 -9.81 7.05
N LEU A 145 -17.94 -9.39 8.27
CA LEU A 145 -18.47 -9.93 9.52
C LEU A 145 -20.00 -9.91 9.53
N PHE A 146 -20.63 -8.77 9.23
CA PHE A 146 -22.09 -8.67 9.31
C PHE A 146 -22.83 -9.22 8.07
N ASN A 147 -22.15 -9.47 6.95
CA ASN A 147 -22.77 -10.03 5.74
C ASN A 147 -22.63 -11.54 5.59
N VAL A 148 -21.48 -12.11 5.98
CA VAL A 148 -21.20 -13.54 5.83
C VAL A 148 -20.69 -14.20 7.11
N GLY A 149 -20.28 -13.44 8.14
CA GLY A 149 -19.69 -13.98 9.36
C GLY A 149 -20.56 -14.94 10.17
N ALA A 150 -21.89 -14.94 9.97
CA ALA A 150 -22.79 -15.92 10.60
C ALA A 150 -22.91 -17.26 9.84
N LYS A 151 -22.37 -17.35 8.61
CA LYS A 151 -22.59 -18.50 7.72
C LYS A 151 -21.47 -19.52 7.85
N ALA A 152 -21.80 -20.73 8.30
CA ALA A 152 -20.84 -21.83 8.46
C ALA A 152 -20.08 -22.21 7.15
N GLY A 153 -20.66 -21.92 5.98
CA GLY A 153 -20.00 -22.16 4.69
C GLY A 153 -18.79 -21.25 4.41
N PHE A 154 -18.57 -20.21 5.22
CA PHE A 154 -17.46 -19.25 5.08
C PHE A 154 -16.45 -19.36 6.24
N GLY A 155 -16.53 -20.43 7.04
CA GLY A 155 -15.68 -20.64 8.21
C GLY A 155 -16.49 -20.83 9.49
N THR A 156 -15.81 -20.82 10.64
CA THR A 156 -16.45 -20.85 11.95
C THR A 156 -17.27 -19.57 12.14
N PRO A 157 -18.60 -19.66 12.40
CA PRO A 157 -19.42 -18.48 12.60
C PRO A 157 -18.91 -17.60 13.74
N ASP A 158 -18.84 -16.30 13.50
CA ASP A 158 -18.47 -15.32 14.53
C ASP A 158 -19.68 -15.03 15.43
N HIS A 159 -19.48 -15.13 16.74
CA HIS A 159 -20.54 -14.89 17.72
C HIS A 159 -21.20 -13.51 17.60
N ARG A 160 -20.44 -12.48 17.19
CA ARG A 160 -20.96 -11.11 16.98
C ARG A 160 -21.93 -11.08 15.82
N ALA A 161 -21.61 -11.80 14.74
CA ALA A 161 -22.48 -11.90 13.58
C ALA A 161 -23.74 -12.71 13.92
N LEU A 162 -23.63 -13.76 14.74
CA LEU A 162 -24.79 -14.52 15.23
C LEU A 162 -25.72 -13.64 16.08
N GLU A 163 -25.20 -12.97 17.11
CA GLU A 163 -25.97 -12.06 17.97
C GLU A 163 -26.69 -10.97 17.14
N TYR A 164 -25.97 -10.39 16.18
CA TYR A 164 -26.53 -9.42 15.26
C TYR A 164 -27.72 -9.97 14.45
N ARG A 165 -27.64 -11.22 13.99
CA ARG A 165 -28.71 -11.89 13.23
C ARG A 165 -29.86 -12.35 14.09
N ASP A 166 -29.60 -12.80 15.32
CA ASP A 166 -30.63 -13.19 16.28
C ASP A 166 -31.52 -11.99 16.64
N ARG A 167 -30.94 -10.78 16.65
CA ARG A 167 -31.67 -9.51 16.76
C ARG A 167 -32.43 -9.11 15.48
N ARG A 168 -32.52 -9.99 14.49
CA ARG A 168 -33.22 -9.82 13.20
C ARG A 168 -32.74 -8.62 12.37
N ASN A 169 -31.47 -8.24 12.51
CA ASN A 169 -30.90 -7.20 11.67
C ASN A 169 -30.61 -7.70 10.24
N ARG A 170 -30.86 -6.84 9.25
CA ARG A 170 -30.52 -7.08 7.85
C ARG A 170 -29.00 -7.03 7.63
N SER A 171 -28.57 -7.54 6.48
CA SER A 171 -27.21 -7.38 5.99
C SER A 171 -26.85 -5.91 5.83
N LEU A 172 -25.57 -5.58 5.97
CA LEU A 172 -25.04 -4.27 5.61
C LEU A 172 -25.09 -4.10 4.09
N SER A 173 -25.46 -2.91 3.64
CA SER A 173 -25.59 -2.55 2.23
C SER A 173 -25.04 -1.15 1.96
N VAL A 174 -25.01 -0.79 0.67
CA VAL A 174 -24.74 0.57 0.22
C VAL A 174 -25.62 1.56 1.00
N GLY A 175 -25.00 2.64 1.46
CA GLY A 175 -25.61 3.71 2.26
C GLY A 175 -25.59 3.50 3.77
N ASP A 176 -25.29 2.30 4.27
CA ASP A 176 -25.10 2.08 5.71
C ASP A 176 -23.81 2.75 6.21
N VAL A 177 -23.76 3.00 7.52
CA VAL A 177 -22.67 3.74 8.14
C VAL A 177 -22.02 2.91 9.23
N ILE A 178 -20.71 3.07 9.38
CA ILE A 178 -19.99 2.59 10.55
C ILE A 178 -19.26 3.76 11.21
N ALA A 179 -18.95 3.62 12.50
CA ALA A 179 -18.02 4.50 13.19
C ALA A 179 -16.85 3.70 13.77
N ILE A 180 -15.64 4.17 13.54
CA ILE A 180 -14.38 3.63 14.05
C ILE A 180 -13.74 4.71 14.91
N ASP A 181 -13.64 4.48 16.21
CA ASP A 181 -13.10 5.46 17.18
C ASP A 181 -13.75 6.85 17.05
N GLY A 182 -15.04 6.89 16.71
CA GLY A 182 -15.82 8.12 16.51
C GLY A 182 -15.71 8.79 15.14
N ARG A 183 -14.89 8.25 14.21
CA ARG A 183 -14.85 8.67 12.79
C ARG A 183 -15.87 7.88 11.99
N TYR A 184 -16.64 8.54 11.13
CA TYR A 184 -17.78 7.94 10.45
C TYR A 184 -17.49 7.66 8.97
N TYR A 185 -17.93 6.49 8.51
CA TYR A 185 -17.71 6.02 7.14
C TYR A 185 -19.01 5.46 6.57
N ALA A 186 -19.42 5.94 5.40
CA ALA A 186 -20.56 5.41 4.66
C ALA A 186 -20.10 4.34 3.66
N CYS A 187 -20.84 3.24 3.60
CA CYS A 187 -20.61 2.16 2.64
C CYS A 187 -21.02 2.64 1.24
N GLY A 188 -20.05 2.75 0.34
CA GLY A 188 -20.29 3.02 -1.07
C GLY A 188 -20.51 1.74 -1.88
N SER A 189 -20.70 1.89 -3.19
CA SER A 189 -20.69 0.76 -4.14
C SER A 189 -19.29 0.16 -4.31
N SER A 190 -18.24 0.97 -4.11
CA SER A 190 -16.83 0.58 -4.15
C SER A 190 -16.08 1.22 -2.99
N GLY A 191 -16.07 0.55 -1.84
CA GLY A 191 -15.31 0.99 -0.66
C GLY A 191 -16.09 1.91 0.27
N TRP A 192 -15.36 2.73 1.02
CA TRP A 192 -15.87 3.50 2.15
C TRP A 192 -15.55 4.99 2.01
N THR A 193 -16.56 5.83 2.22
CA THR A 193 -16.41 7.28 2.14
C THR A 193 -16.49 7.88 3.55
N SER A 194 -15.48 8.66 3.94
CA SER A 194 -15.52 9.41 5.20
C SER A 194 -16.64 10.45 5.15
N ILE A 195 -17.45 10.52 6.20
CA ILE A 195 -18.56 11.47 6.34
C ILE A 195 -18.52 12.20 7.69
N SER A 196 -19.27 13.29 7.79
CA SER A 196 -19.58 13.88 9.10
C SER A 196 -20.49 12.96 9.90
N ARG A 197 -20.55 13.19 11.23
CA ARG A 197 -21.47 12.45 12.10
C ARG A 197 -22.92 12.54 11.57
N PRO A 198 -23.60 11.41 11.30
CA PRO A 198 -24.94 11.41 10.76
C PRO A 198 -25.99 11.70 11.84
N TRP A 199 -27.21 12.01 11.40
CA TRP A 199 -28.37 12.13 12.29
C TRP A 199 -28.81 10.75 12.78
N LEU A 200 -29.00 10.62 14.09
CA LEU A 200 -29.42 9.36 14.69
C LEU A 200 -30.95 9.25 14.76
N ASP A 201 -31.46 8.06 14.47
CA ASP A 201 -32.84 7.62 14.74
C ASP A 201 -32.77 6.43 15.71
N THR A 202 -33.81 6.27 16.54
CA THR A 202 -33.95 5.17 17.50
C THR A 202 -35.18 4.32 17.22
N THR A 203 -35.91 4.63 16.16
CA THR A 203 -37.15 3.95 15.80
C THR A 203 -36.84 2.58 15.17
N PRO A 204 -37.37 1.47 15.71
CA PRO A 204 -37.23 0.16 15.07
C PRO A 204 -37.88 0.14 13.69
N ARG A 205 -37.27 -0.58 12.74
CA ARG A 205 -37.80 -0.80 11.39
C ARG A 205 -37.61 -2.26 10.98
N HIS A 206 -38.27 -2.67 9.89
CA HIS A 206 -38.07 -4.02 9.36
C HIS A 206 -36.58 -4.24 9.03
N GLY A 207 -36.00 -5.31 9.60
CA GLY A 207 -34.57 -5.60 9.47
C GLY A 207 -33.65 -4.65 10.23
N THR A 208 -34.15 -3.79 11.10
CA THR A 208 -33.35 -2.81 11.87
C THR A 208 -33.84 -2.75 13.31
N THR A 209 -33.12 -3.43 14.18
CA THR A 209 -33.36 -3.45 15.63
C THR A 209 -32.36 -2.53 16.32
N PRO A 210 -32.82 -1.41 16.92
CA PRO A 210 -31.93 -0.47 17.60
C PRO A 210 -31.12 -1.15 18.70
N PHE A 211 -29.85 -0.74 18.85
CA PHE A 211 -28.93 -1.27 19.87
C PHE A 211 -29.46 -1.06 21.29
N TYR A 212 -30.04 0.10 21.56
CA TYR A 212 -30.58 0.48 22.87
C TYR A 212 -32.09 0.22 23.03
N SER A 213 -32.67 -0.71 22.26
CA SER A 213 -34.09 -1.04 22.39
C SER A 213 -34.37 -1.69 23.75
N PRO A 214 -35.39 -1.28 24.52
CA PRO A 214 -35.68 -1.86 25.84
C PRO A 214 -36.06 -3.35 25.79
N TYR A 215 -36.29 -3.91 24.60
CA TYR A 215 -36.63 -5.31 24.39
C TYR A 215 -35.43 -6.26 24.30
N THR A 216 -34.18 -5.77 24.38
CA THR A 216 -32.99 -6.66 24.30
C THR A 216 -32.72 -7.50 25.56
N ASN A 217 -33.42 -7.24 26.68
CA ASN A 217 -33.18 -7.95 27.95
C ASN A 217 -34.38 -8.80 28.43
N ALA A 218 -35.34 -9.12 27.56
CA ALA A 218 -36.49 -9.95 27.91
C ALA A 218 -36.33 -11.38 27.37
N GLU A 219 -35.44 -12.15 27.97
CA GLU A 219 -35.42 -13.63 27.92
C GLU A 219 -35.40 -14.19 29.34
#